data_AF-A0A1H9I840-F1
#
_entry.id   AF-A0A1H9I840-F1
#
_cell.length_a   1.000
_cell.length_b   1.000
_cell.length_c   1.000
_cell.angle_alpha   90.00
_cell.angle_beta   90.00
_cell.angle_gamma   90.00
#
_symmetry.space_group_name_H-M   'P 1'
#
loop_
_entity.id
_entity.type
_entity.pdbx_description
1 polymer ?
#
loop_
_entity_poly.entity_id
_entity_poly.type
_entity_poly.pdbx_seq_one_letter_code
_entity_poly.pdbx_strand_id
1 'polypeptide(L)'
;MRQKPTVLAREIVASSRLFRVEEVQLRFSNGVERVYERLVGRGNGYGAVMIVAMLDAEHAVLVEEYCGGTDEYELSLPKGLVEPGEDVLAAANRELKEEAGYGARQLEHLTELSLSPGYMSQKIQVVLATDLYEERLPGDEPEPMRVDKINLRELSSLVQHPQFSEGRALAALYLARDLLTQRGAFQP
;
A
#
# COMPACT_ATOMS: atom_id res chain seq x y z
N MET A 1 20.30 -23.09 -6.02
CA MET A 1 19.08 -22.36 -5.59
C MET A 1 18.47 -23.10 -4.41
N ARG A 2 17.85 -22.40 -3.44
CA ARG A 2 17.12 -23.06 -2.35
C ARG A 2 15.84 -23.69 -2.90
N GLN A 3 15.55 -24.93 -2.52
CA GLN A 3 14.31 -25.61 -2.88
C GLN A 3 13.17 -25.15 -1.96
N LYS A 4 12.01 -24.82 -2.52
CA LYS A 4 10.81 -24.49 -1.74
C LYS A 4 10.26 -25.75 -1.06
N PRO A 5 9.56 -25.64 0.09
CA PRO A 5 8.83 -26.76 0.65
C PRO A 5 7.75 -27.25 -0.32
N THR A 6 7.44 -28.54 -0.28
CA THR A 6 6.32 -29.14 -1.01
C THR A 6 5.04 -28.92 -0.21
N VAL A 7 3.98 -28.47 -0.86
CA VAL A 7 2.65 -28.38 -0.23
C VAL A 7 2.01 -29.76 -0.27
N LEU A 8 1.68 -30.30 0.90
CA LEU A 8 1.03 -31.59 1.07
C LEU A 8 -0.51 -31.46 1.03
N ALA A 9 -1.04 -30.43 1.69
CA ALA A 9 -2.47 -30.14 1.77
C ALA A 9 -2.72 -28.64 2.00
N ARG A 10 -3.95 -28.19 1.67
CA ARG A 10 -4.47 -26.85 1.97
C ARG A 10 -5.93 -26.94 2.39
N GLU A 11 -6.33 -26.18 3.40
CA GLU A 11 -7.71 -26.16 3.90
C GLU A 11 -8.08 -24.77 4.42
N ILE A 12 -9.30 -24.31 4.17
CA ILE A 12 -9.82 -23.08 4.81
C ILE A 12 -10.36 -23.47 6.19
N VAL A 13 -9.64 -23.07 7.24
CA VAL A 13 -9.94 -23.44 8.63
C VAL A 13 -10.79 -22.39 9.37
N ALA A 14 -10.80 -21.14 8.89
CA ALA A 14 -11.67 -20.08 9.42
C ALA A 14 -12.07 -19.07 8.34
N SER A 15 -13.29 -18.54 8.42
CA SER A 15 -13.77 -17.49 7.52
C SER A 15 -14.73 -16.53 8.24
N SER A 16 -14.42 -15.24 8.20
CA SER A 16 -15.33 -14.14 8.56
C SER A 16 -15.84 -13.44 7.29
N ARG A 17 -16.55 -12.32 7.43
CA ARG A 17 -16.95 -11.48 6.29
C ARG A 17 -15.75 -11.05 5.44
N LEU A 18 -14.71 -10.52 6.08
CA LEU A 18 -13.54 -9.91 5.41
C LEU A 18 -12.33 -10.86 5.29
N PHE A 19 -12.13 -11.74 6.26
CA PHE A 19 -10.91 -12.55 6.35
C PHE A 19 -11.17 -14.04 6.13
N ARG A 20 -10.17 -14.72 5.55
CA ARG A 20 -10.10 -16.19 5.44
C ARG A 20 -8.72 -16.65 5.87
N VAL A 21 -8.69 -17.67 6.73
CA VAL A 21 -7.47 -18.35 7.18
C VAL A 21 -7.36 -19.67 6.45
N GLU A 22 -6.28 -19.86 5.70
CA GLU A 22 -5.90 -21.11 5.06
C GLU A 22 -4.78 -21.78 5.84
N GLU A 23 -5.01 -23.02 6.27
CA GLU A 23 -3.98 -23.92 6.75
C GLU A 23 -3.22 -24.51 5.54
N VAL A 24 -1.89 -24.57 5.63
CA VAL A 24 -1.01 -25.15 4.62
C VAL A 24 -0.06 -26.14 5.28
N GLN A 25 -0.18 -27.41 4.90
CA GLN A 25 0.72 -28.48 5.35
C GLN A 25 1.91 -28.57 4.41
N LEU A 26 3.12 -28.48 4.96
CA LEU A 26 4.36 -28.29 4.22
C LEU A 26 5.38 -29.37 4.59
N ARG A 27 6.08 -29.90 3.58
CA ARG A 27 7.31 -30.70 3.76
C ARG A 27 8.51 -29.92 3.24
N PHE A 28 9.43 -29.56 4.14
CA PHE A 28 10.67 -28.86 3.81
C PHE A 28 11.69 -29.80 3.18
N SER A 29 12.71 -29.23 2.52
CA SER A 29 13.75 -30.00 1.82
C SER A 29 14.61 -30.88 2.74
N ASN A 30 14.61 -30.60 4.05
CA ASN A 30 15.26 -31.42 5.08
C ASN A 30 14.33 -32.50 5.68
N GLY A 31 13.17 -32.74 5.06
CA GLY A 31 12.18 -33.72 5.51
C GLY A 31 11.28 -33.27 6.66
N VAL A 32 11.53 -32.10 7.26
CA VAL A 32 10.70 -31.58 8.35
C VAL A 32 9.33 -31.19 7.80
N GLU A 33 8.28 -31.64 8.48
CA GLU A 33 6.90 -31.26 8.18
C GLU A 33 6.42 -30.20 9.17
N ARG A 34 5.64 -29.23 8.67
CA ARG A 34 5.02 -28.16 9.47
C ARG A 34 3.65 -27.81 8.92
N VAL A 35 2.82 -27.29 9.81
CA VAL A 35 1.53 -26.68 9.50
C VAL A 35 1.68 -25.17 9.66
N TYR A 36 1.33 -24.41 8.63
CA TYR A 36 1.33 -22.94 8.64
C TYR A 36 -0.10 -22.45 8.45
N GLU A 37 -0.41 -21.27 8.97
CA GLU A 37 -1.66 -20.56 8.66
C GLU A 37 -1.35 -19.26 7.94
N ARG A 38 -2.21 -18.87 7.00
CA ARG A 38 -2.10 -17.60 6.27
C ARG A 38 -3.46 -17.02 5.91
N LEU A 39 -3.51 -15.70 5.81
CA LEU A 39 -4.61 -14.95 5.22
C LEU A 39 -4.57 -15.04 3.70
N VAL A 40 -5.72 -15.43 3.13
CA VAL A 40 -5.94 -15.55 1.68
C VAL A 40 -7.13 -14.69 1.23
N GLY A 41 -7.04 -14.15 0.02
CA GLY A 41 -8.14 -13.43 -0.61
C GLY A 41 -9.31 -14.34 -0.99
N ARG A 42 -10.50 -13.77 -1.19
CA ARG A 42 -11.69 -14.51 -1.66
C ARG A 42 -11.66 -14.81 -3.17
N GLY A 43 -10.69 -14.29 -3.90
CA GLY A 43 -10.46 -14.49 -5.33
C GLY A 43 -9.13 -13.88 -5.77
N ASN A 44 -8.94 -13.72 -7.07
CA ASN A 44 -7.84 -12.91 -7.63
C ASN A 44 -8.18 -11.43 -7.36
N GLY A 45 -7.97 -10.96 -6.12
CA GLY A 45 -8.01 -9.52 -5.86
C GLY A 45 -6.99 -8.85 -6.77
N TYR A 46 -7.40 -7.78 -7.46
CA TYR A 46 -6.58 -7.08 -8.45
C TYR A 46 -5.43 -6.28 -7.80
N GLY A 47 -5.29 -6.40 -6.48
CA GLY A 47 -4.28 -5.74 -5.66
C GLY A 47 -4.84 -4.51 -4.96
N ALA A 48 -3.96 -3.83 -4.24
CA ALA A 48 -4.18 -2.48 -3.76
C ALA A 48 -3.15 -1.58 -4.45
N VAL A 49 -3.41 -0.28 -4.46
CA VAL A 49 -2.47 0.75 -4.92
C VAL A 49 -2.27 1.80 -3.84
N MET A 50 -1.05 2.31 -3.71
CA MET A 50 -0.64 3.38 -2.81
C MET A 50 0.06 4.45 -3.64
N ILE A 51 -0.30 5.71 -3.42
CA ILE A 51 0.09 6.82 -4.28
C ILE A 51 0.99 7.79 -3.52
N VAL A 52 2.22 7.98 -3.99
CA VAL A 52 3.06 9.11 -3.60
C VAL A 52 2.73 10.27 -4.53
N ALA A 53 1.79 11.12 -4.14
CA ALA A 53 1.40 12.29 -4.94
C ALA A 53 2.23 13.51 -4.56
N MET A 54 2.99 14.05 -5.51
CA MET A 54 3.86 15.21 -5.30
C MET A 54 3.08 16.50 -5.57
N LEU A 55 2.76 17.24 -4.52
CA LEU A 55 2.14 18.58 -4.61
C LEU A 55 3.06 19.58 -5.32
N ASP A 56 4.36 19.46 -5.02
CA ASP A 56 5.43 20.24 -5.61
C ASP A 56 6.74 19.42 -5.59
N ALA A 57 7.89 20.06 -5.81
CA ALA A 57 9.18 19.39 -5.86
C ALA A 57 9.60 18.74 -4.53
N GLU A 58 9.06 19.18 -3.40
CA GLU A 58 9.50 18.77 -2.06
C GLU A 58 8.41 18.10 -1.23
N HIS A 59 7.13 18.37 -1.52
CA HIS A 59 6.02 17.96 -0.66
C HIS A 59 5.19 16.84 -1.31
N ALA A 60 5.02 15.74 -0.56
CA ALA A 60 4.09 14.67 -0.89
C ALA A 60 2.78 14.82 -0.10
N VAL A 61 1.67 14.41 -0.69
CA VAL A 61 0.36 14.34 -0.03
C VAL A 61 0.33 13.22 1.01
N LEU A 62 -0.25 13.51 2.17
CA LEU A 62 -0.70 12.53 3.15
C LEU A 62 -2.22 12.65 3.33
N VAL A 63 -2.84 11.57 3.78
CA VAL A 63 -4.23 11.55 4.23
C VAL A 63 -4.30 10.98 5.64
N GLU A 64 -5.26 11.46 6.43
CA GLU A 64 -5.60 10.90 7.74
C GLU A 64 -6.85 10.05 7.62
N GLU A 65 -6.81 8.83 8.17
CA GLU A 65 -7.94 7.92 8.22
C GLU A 65 -7.99 7.18 9.57
N TYR A 66 -9.17 6.71 9.95
CA TYR A 66 -9.32 5.84 11.10
C TYR A 66 -8.90 4.40 10.77
N CYS A 67 -7.88 3.90 11.48
CA CYS A 67 -7.35 2.56 11.35
C CYS A 67 -7.93 1.64 12.44
N GLY A 68 -9.00 0.89 12.12
CA GLY A 68 -9.65 0.00 13.09
C GLY A 68 -8.80 -1.16 13.65
N GLY A 69 -7.60 -1.39 13.11
CA GLY A 69 -6.64 -2.36 13.65
C GLY A 69 -5.82 -1.83 14.84
N THR A 70 -5.53 -0.53 14.83
CA THR A 70 -4.81 0.19 15.89
C THR A 70 -5.73 1.01 16.79
N ASP A 71 -6.98 1.21 16.37
CA ASP A 71 -7.99 2.05 17.03
C ASP A 71 -7.56 3.53 17.13
N GLU A 72 -6.88 4.01 16.08
CA GLU A 72 -6.30 5.36 16.03
C GLU A 72 -6.55 5.99 14.66
N TYR A 73 -6.51 7.33 14.61
CA TYR A 73 -6.37 8.05 13.34
C TYR A 73 -4.90 8.09 12.93
N GLU A 74 -4.61 7.54 11.75
CA GLU A 74 -3.25 7.44 11.23
C GLU A 74 -3.06 8.26 9.94
N LEU A 75 -1.89 8.88 9.84
CA LEU A 75 -1.39 9.48 8.62
C LEU A 75 -0.83 8.38 7.71
N SER A 76 -1.26 8.39 6.45
CA SER A 76 -0.74 7.51 5.42
C SER A 76 -0.69 8.22 4.06
N LEU A 77 -0.22 7.50 3.05
CA LEU A 77 -0.39 7.91 1.65
C LEU A 77 -1.80 7.54 1.19
N PRO A 78 -2.38 8.29 0.22
CA PRO A 78 -3.59 7.86 -0.45
C PRO A 78 -3.45 6.43 -1.01
N LYS A 79 -4.47 5.60 -0.84
CA LYS A 79 -4.42 4.18 -1.19
C LYS A 79 -5.83 3.59 -1.30
N GLY A 80 -5.99 2.63 -2.19
CA GLY A 80 -7.24 1.89 -2.25
C GLY A 80 -7.12 0.60 -3.04
N LEU A 81 -8.27 0.01 -3.37
CA LEU A 81 -8.33 -1.26 -4.07
C LEU A 81 -8.29 -1.03 -5.57
N VAL A 82 -7.60 -1.91 -6.29
CA VAL A 82 -7.71 -1.96 -7.75
C VAL A 82 -9.01 -2.67 -8.08
N GLU A 83 -9.87 -2.05 -8.88
CA GLU A 83 -11.16 -2.64 -9.26
C GLU A 83 -11.03 -3.71 -10.37
N PRO A 84 -12.02 -4.60 -10.52
CA PRO A 84 -12.03 -5.56 -11.61
C PRO A 84 -11.95 -4.92 -13.00
N GLY A 85 -10.88 -5.23 -13.73
CA GLY A 85 -10.63 -4.69 -15.07
C GLY A 85 -9.99 -3.30 -15.09
N GLU A 86 -9.67 -2.75 -13.92
CA GLU A 86 -8.96 -1.48 -13.77
C GLU A 86 -7.44 -1.69 -13.85
N ASP A 87 -6.75 -0.81 -14.57
CA ASP A 87 -5.28 -0.76 -14.55
C ASP A 87 -4.78 -0.07 -13.28
N VAL A 88 -3.58 -0.43 -12.81
CA VAL A 88 -2.99 0.11 -11.58
C VAL A 88 -2.87 1.64 -11.61
N LEU A 89 -2.53 2.23 -12.75
CA LEU A 89 -2.41 3.70 -12.85
C LEU A 89 -3.78 4.37 -12.89
N ALA A 90 -4.79 3.71 -13.46
CA ALA A 90 -6.17 4.18 -13.43
C ALA A 90 -6.72 4.17 -12.00
N ALA A 91 -6.52 3.07 -11.28
CA ALA A 91 -6.86 2.95 -9.86
C ALA A 91 -6.17 4.03 -9.03
N ALA A 92 -4.85 4.22 -9.21
CA ALA A 92 -4.10 5.26 -8.50
C ALA A 92 -4.71 6.65 -8.70
N ASN A 93 -5.08 6.99 -9.94
CA ASN A 93 -5.63 8.30 -10.26
C ASN A 93 -7.06 8.48 -9.74
N ARG A 94 -7.86 7.41 -9.70
CA ARG A 94 -9.21 7.43 -9.13
C ARG A 94 -9.15 7.62 -7.61
N GLU A 95 -8.39 6.77 -6.92
CA GLU A 95 -8.22 6.82 -5.47
C GLU A 95 -7.67 8.19 -5.01
N LEU A 96 -6.72 8.77 -5.75
CA LEU A 96 -6.19 10.10 -5.42
C LEU A 96 -7.27 11.20 -5.51
N LYS A 97 -8.22 11.09 -6.44
CA LYS A 97 -9.34 12.05 -6.58
C LYS A 97 -10.39 11.87 -5.49
N GLU A 98 -10.63 10.63 -5.07
CA GLU A 98 -11.58 10.28 -4.02
C GLU A 98 -11.08 10.73 -2.64
N GLU A 99 -9.85 10.32 -2.30
CA GLU A 99 -9.28 10.52 -0.96
C GLU A 99 -8.67 11.91 -0.77
N ALA A 100 -7.92 12.42 -1.75
CA ALA A 100 -7.15 13.66 -1.63
C ALA A 100 -7.70 14.83 -2.45
N GLY A 101 -8.61 14.59 -3.40
CA GLY A 101 -9.18 15.62 -4.26
C GLY A 101 -8.22 16.11 -5.36
N TYR A 102 -7.26 15.27 -5.75
CA TYR A 102 -6.33 15.56 -6.85
C TYR A 102 -6.39 14.47 -7.91
N GLY A 103 -6.29 14.85 -9.18
CA GLY A 103 -5.84 13.96 -10.24
C GLY A 103 -4.38 14.25 -10.60
N ALA A 104 -3.75 13.34 -11.35
CA ALA A 104 -2.39 13.50 -11.86
C ALA A 104 -2.34 13.35 -13.38
N ARG A 105 -1.50 14.14 -14.04
CA ARG A 105 -1.22 13.99 -15.48
C ARG A 105 -0.10 12.99 -15.74
N GLN A 106 0.77 12.79 -14.76
CA GLN A 106 1.91 11.89 -14.86
C GLN A 106 1.84 10.88 -13.71
N LEU A 107 1.72 9.61 -14.08
CA LEU A 107 1.63 8.48 -13.16
C LEU A 107 2.68 7.45 -13.56
N GLU A 108 3.48 7.02 -12.60
CA GLU A 108 4.54 6.05 -12.80
C GLU A 108 4.47 4.95 -11.74
N HIS A 109 4.36 3.70 -12.17
CA HIS A 109 4.49 2.56 -11.28
C HIS A 109 5.95 2.42 -10.83
N LEU A 110 6.17 2.43 -9.51
CA LEU A 110 7.50 2.34 -8.92
C LEU A 110 7.88 0.89 -8.61
N THR A 111 7.02 0.20 -7.87
CA THR A 111 7.29 -1.14 -7.35
C THR A 111 6.04 -1.78 -6.76
N GLU A 112 6.21 -2.99 -6.24
CA GLU A 112 5.21 -3.71 -5.47
C GLU A 112 5.79 -4.09 -4.09
N LEU A 113 5.03 -3.82 -3.03
CA LEU A 113 5.42 -4.14 -1.66
C LEU A 113 4.50 -5.23 -1.06
N SER A 114 5.11 -6.24 -0.42
CA SER A 114 4.39 -7.16 0.43
C SER A 114 4.02 -6.51 1.75
N LEU A 115 2.86 -6.87 2.32
CA LEU A 115 2.44 -6.38 3.64
C LEU A 115 3.10 -7.17 4.77
N SER A 116 2.80 -8.47 4.85
CA SER A 116 3.32 -9.37 5.87
C SER A 116 3.49 -10.77 5.27
N PRO A 117 4.54 -11.00 4.45
CA PRO A 117 4.64 -12.17 3.58
C PRO A 117 4.72 -13.52 4.32
N GLY A 118 4.95 -13.51 5.63
CA GLY A 118 4.90 -14.71 6.46
C GLY A 118 3.49 -15.30 6.58
N TYR A 119 2.44 -14.47 6.52
CA TYR A 119 1.06 -14.89 6.73
C TYR A 119 0.03 -14.14 5.87
N MET A 120 0.44 -13.22 5.00
CA MET A 120 -0.43 -12.55 4.02
C MET A 120 0.10 -12.80 2.60
N SER A 121 -0.82 -13.03 1.67
CA SER A 121 -0.53 -13.21 0.24
C SER A 121 -0.66 -11.92 -0.56
N GLN A 122 -1.30 -10.91 0.03
CA GLN A 122 -1.61 -9.62 -0.59
C GLN A 122 -0.36 -8.74 -0.72
N LYS A 123 -0.40 -7.90 -1.74
CA LYS A 123 0.63 -6.92 -2.05
C LYS A 123 -0.02 -5.60 -2.47
N ILE A 124 0.73 -4.53 -2.36
CA ILE A 124 0.31 -3.18 -2.76
C ILE A 124 1.25 -2.65 -3.84
N GLN A 125 0.68 -2.09 -4.90
CA GLN A 125 1.42 -1.38 -5.94
C GLN A 125 1.74 0.03 -5.44
N VAL A 126 2.93 0.54 -5.71
CA VAL A 126 3.33 1.90 -5.37
C VAL A 126 3.42 2.72 -6.64
N VAL A 127 2.70 3.84 -6.69
CA VAL A 127 2.67 4.75 -7.84
C VAL A 127 3.15 6.13 -7.42
N LEU A 128 4.04 6.73 -8.21
CA LEU A 128 4.39 8.15 -8.12
C LEU A 128 3.43 8.94 -9.01
N ALA A 129 2.81 9.97 -8.43
CA ALA A 129 1.94 10.89 -9.15
C ALA A 129 2.54 12.30 -9.13
N THR A 130 2.74 12.89 -10.31
CA THR A 130 3.29 14.23 -10.50
C THR A 130 2.40 15.02 -11.47
N ASP A 131 2.60 16.35 -11.53
CA ASP A 131 1.77 17.24 -12.35
C ASP A 131 0.28 17.12 -11.95
N LEU A 132 0.03 17.37 -10.66
CA LEU A 132 -1.28 17.26 -10.04
C LEU A 132 -2.20 18.40 -10.48
N TYR A 133 -3.50 18.11 -10.51
CA TYR A 133 -4.57 19.08 -10.71
C TYR A 133 -5.72 18.79 -9.76
N GLU A 134 -6.46 19.82 -9.36
CA GLU A 134 -7.63 19.65 -8.50
C GLU A 134 -8.76 18.95 -9.24
N GLU A 135 -9.22 17.82 -8.71
CA GLU A 135 -10.43 17.12 -9.14
C GLU A 135 -10.87 16.18 -8.01
N ARG A 136 -12.11 16.34 -7.55
CA ARG A 136 -12.67 15.51 -6.49
C ARG A 136 -13.72 14.56 -7.05
N LEU A 137 -13.59 13.28 -6.72
CA LEU A 137 -14.60 12.26 -6.97
C LEU A 137 -15.24 11.83 -5.63
N PRO A 138 -16.48 11.33 -5.65
CA PRO A 138 -17.05 10.67 -4.48
C PRO A 138 -16.33 9.34 -4.23
N GLY A 139 -15.82 9.14 -3.01
CA GLY A 139 -15.31 7.85 -2.54
C GLY A 139 -16.31 7.15 -1.61
N ASP A 140 -15.99 5.90 -1.23
CA ASP A 140 -16.81 5.07 -0.33
C ASP A 140 -16.43 5.25 1.16
N GLU A 141 -15.54 6.19 1.46
CA GLU A 141 -15.09 6.46 2.83
C GLU A 141 -16.25 6.91 3.73
N PRO A 142 -16.34 6.40 4.97
CA PRO A 142 -17.47 6.67 5.87
C PRO A 142 -17.48 8.11 6.38
N GLU A 143 -16.36 8.83 6.24
CA GLU A 143 -16.17 10.21 6.66
C GLU A 143 -15.19 10.94 5.72
N PRO A 144 -15.19 12.28 5.70
CA PRO A 144 -14.22 13.04 4.92
C PRO A 144 -12.79 12.81 5.43
N MET A 145 -11.87 12.46 4.54
CA MET A 145 -10.45 12.35 4.86
C MET A 145 -9.80 13.73 5.00
N ARG A 146 -8.95 13.90 6.03
CA ARG A 146 -8.11 15.10 6.16
C ARG A 146 -6.90 14.94 5.26
N VAL A 147 -6.65 15.93 4.40
CA VAL A 147 -5.46 15.99 3.55
C VAL A 147 -4.37 16.79 4.26
N ASP A 148 -3.18 16.22 4.32
CA ASP A 148 -1.98 16.83 4.87
C ASP A 148 -0.82 16.71 3.86
N LYS A 149 0.37 17.18 4.22
CA LYS A 149 1.56 17.05 3.38
C LYS A 149 2.81 16.82 4.21
N ILE A 150 3.78 16.14 3.61
CA ILE A 150 5.10 15.93 4.20
C ILE A 150 6.20 16.42 3.27
N ASN A 151 7.18 17.13 3.82
CA ASN A 151 8.40 17.45 3.09
C ASN A 151 9.31 16.20 3.04
N LEU A 152 9.77 15.81 1.85
CA LEU A 152 10.64 14.64 1.66
C LEU A 152 11.99 14.74 2.39
N ARG A 153 12.40 15.95 2.82
CA ARG A 153 13.56 16.17 3.72
C ARG A 153 13.31 15.71 5.15
N GLU A 154 12.04 15.64 5.56
CA GLU A 154 11.63 15.41 6.95
C GLU A 154 11.15 13.97 7.22
N LEU A 155 11.39 13.04 6.30
CA LEU A 155 10.96 11.64 6.45
C LEU A 155 11.53 10.95 7.69
N SER A 156 12.70 11.38 8.19
CA SER A 156 13.27 10.88 9.45
C SER A 156 12.53 11.38 10.68
N SER A 157 11.86 12.53 10.59
CA SER A 157 11.03 13.09 11.66
C SER A 157 9.62 12.51 11.62
N LEU A 158 9.13 12.12 10.43
CA LEU A 158 7.81 11.50 10.25
C LEU A 158 7.64 10.25 11.12
N VAL A 159 8.68 9.43 11.29
CA VAL A 159 8.63 8.24 12.17
C VAL A 159 8.51 8.55 13.66
N GLN A 160 8.68 9.81 14.05
CA GLN A 160 8.45 10.29 15.42
C GLN A 160 7.06 10.90 15.58
N HIS A 161 6.29 11.05 14.50
CA HIS A 161 4.94 11.59 14.54
C HIS A 161 4.01 10.57 15.22
N PRO A 162 3.23 10.97 16.26
CA PRO A 162 2.44 10.03 17.05
C PRO A 162 1.35 9.31 16.23
N GLN A 163 0.87 9.95 15.16
CA GLN A 163 -0.13 9.40 14.25
C GLN A 163 0.47 8.70 13.02
N PHE A 164 1.78 8.44 12.97
CA PHE A 164 2.39 7.79 11.83
C PHE A 164 3.09 6.50 12.26
N SER A 165 2.55 5.37 11.83
CA SER A 165 3.15 4.05 12.08
C SER A 165 3.24 3.17 10.83
N GLU A 166 2.80 3.69 9.68
CA GLU A 166 2.59 2.90 8.47
C GLU A 166 3.90 2.70 7.67
N GLY A 167 4.44 1.48 7.76
CA GLY A 167 5.74 1.16 7.16
C GLY A 167 5.78 1.14 5.62
N ARG A 168 4.67 0.87 4.93
CA ARG A 168 4.60 0.86 3.45
C ARG A 168 4.63 2.29 2.90
N ALA A 169 3.93 3.22 3.54
CA ALA A 169 3.92 4.64 3.25
C ALA A 169 5.31 5.22 3.44
N LEU A 170 5.99 4.88 4.55
CA LEU A 170 7.37 5.28 4.77
C LEU A 170 8.29 4.75 3.66
N ALA A 171 8.22 3.46 3.35
CA ALA A 171 9.03 2.86 2.29
C ALA A 171 8.77 3.53 0.93
N ALA A 172 7.51 3.77 0.57
CA ALA A 172 7.11 4.43 -0.66
C ALA A 172 7.65 5.87 -0.75
N LEU A 173 7.59 6.64 0.34
CA LEU A 173 8.16 7.99 0.42
C LEU A 173 9.69 7.99 0.22
N TYR A 174 10.40 7.04 0.84
CA TYR A 174 11.86 6.91 0.64
C TYR A 174 12.21 6.47 -0.79
N LEU A 175 11.43 5.56 -1.39
CA LEU A 175 11.61 5.13 -2.78
C LEU A 175 11.41 6.30 -3.76
N ALA A 176 10.33 7.07 -3.58
CA ALA A 176 10.06 8.25 -4.40
C ALA A 176 11.18 9.29 -4.25
N ARG A 177 11.63 9.57 -3.02
CA ARG A 177 12.73 10.50 -2.76
C ARG A 177 14.03 10.07 -3.44
N ASP A 178 14.40 8.79 -3.34
CA ASP A 178 15.60 8.25 -3.99
C ASP A 178 15.51 8.38 -5.51
N LEU A 179 14.38 8.00 -6.12
CA LEU A 179 14.15 8.15 -7.55
C LEU A 179 14.24 9.61 -8.02
N LEU A 180 13.58 10.52 -7.31
CA LEU A 180 13.61 11.96 -7.63
C LEU A 180 15.02 12.55 -7.48
N THR A 181 15.79 12.06 -6.49
CA THR A 181 17.19 12.44 -6.31
C THR A 181 18.05 11.97 -7.49
N GLN A 182 17.89 10.72 -7.92
CA GLN A 182 18.61 10.17 -9.08
C GLN A 182 18.29 10.92 -10.38
N ARG A 183 17.07 11.46 -10.50
CA ARG A 183 16.64 12.31 -11.63
C ARG A 183 17.12 13.76 -11.54
N GLY A 184 17.72 14.16 -10.42
CA GLY A 184 18.06 15.56 -10.15
C GLY A 184 16.85 16.47 -9.94
N ALA A 185 15.66 15.89 -9.75
CA ALA A 185 14.41 16.59 -9.50
C ALA A 185 14.21 16.94 -8.01
N PHE A 186 15.00 16.32 -7.13
CA PHE A 186 15.06 16.60 -5.70
C PHE A 186 16.52 16.58 -5.24
N GLN A 187 16.87 17.46 -4.30
CA GLN A 187 18.18 17.44 -3.64
C GLN A 187 17.92 17.25 -2.15
N PRO A 188 18.31 16.13 -1.52
CA PRO A 188 18.01 15.81 -0.12
C PRO A 188 18.66 16.77 0.87
#